data_AF-A0A2M6YJP4-F1
#
_entry.id   AF-A0A2M6YJP4-F1
#
_cell.length_a   1.000
_cell.length_b   1.000
_cell.length_c   1.000
_cell.angle_alpha   90.00
_cell.angle_beta   90.00
_cell.angle_gamma   90.00
#
_symmetry.space_group_name_H-M   'P 1'
#
loop_
_entity.id
_entity.type
_entity.pdbx_description
1 polymer ?
#
loop_
_entity_poly.entity_id
_entity_poly.type
_entity_poly.pdbx_seq_one_letter_code
_entity_poly.pdbx_strand_id
1 'polypeptide(L)'
;MKALLHCEELAIGAAVARSRSFRDSDGSFRHGARETVKRRVATVSYGVSAHGGELVDLLVDSERSEVLKGLSRSFPSVSLSGRQLADLELLLNGAFSPLRGFMKSADYESVLDRMRLQNGTLWPIPVTLDVPKTLAERLEVGQSLALRDAEGFMFAVLHVEDLWPIDKEREAERIYGTTSREHPGVDYLF
;
A
#
# COMPACT_ATOMS: atom_id res chain seq x y z
N MET A 1 26.98 29.66 15.79
CA MET A 1 25.52 29.38 15.72
C MET A 1 25.06 29.55 14.28
N LYS A 2 24.97 28.45 13.51
CA LYS A 2 24.21 28.29 12.27
C LYS A 2 24.16 26.78 12.02
N ALA A 3 23.15 26.11 12.60
CA ALA A 3 22.84 24.73 12.26
C ALA A 3 21.85 24.79 11.10
N LEU A 4 22.30 24.31 9.95
CA LEU A 4 21.52 24.10 8.74
C LEU A 4 20.41 23.10 9.05
N LEU A 5 19.17 23.53 8.82
CA LEU A 5 17.97 22.69 8.85
C LEU A 5 17.95 21.86 7.56
N HIS A 6 18.45 20.62 7.62
CA HIS A 6 18.03 19.57 6.69
C HIS A 6 16.88 18.82 7.36
N CYS A 7 15.67 19.06 6.84
CA CYS A 7 14.46 18.36 7.20
C CYS A 7 14.47 17.02 6.46
N GLU A 8 14.99 15.98 7.12
CA GLU A 8 14.99 14.61 6.59
C GLU A 8 13.64 13.96 6.93
N GLU A 9 12.80 13.74 5.92
CA GLU A 9 11.65 12.85 6.02
C GLU A 9 12.04 11.43 5.62
N LEU A 10 11.38 10.46 6.24
CA LEU A 10 11.66 9.03 6.10
C LEU A 10 10.43 8.36 5.47
N ALA A 11 10.64 7.47 4.50
CA ALA A 11 9.57 6.66 3.92
C ALA A 11 9.55 5.23 4.46
N ILE A 12 8.36 4.63 4.47
CA ILE A 12 8.14 3.23 4.84
C ILE A 12 7.54 2.45 3.67
N GLY A 13 8.10 1.25 3.42
CA GLY A 13 7.54 0.23 2.53
C GLY A 13 7.00 -0.97 3.31
N ALA A 14 5.93 -1.61 2.84
CA ALA A 14 5.29 -2.73 3.56
C ALA A 14 4.38 -3.62 2.72
N ALA A 15 4.20 -4.86 3.15
CA ALA A 15 3.12 -5.74 2.74
C ALA A 15 1.86 -5.58 3.63
N VAL A 16 0.67 -5.58 3.00
CA VAL A 16 -0.63 -5.67 3.70
C VAL A 16 -1.18 -7.11 3.56
N ALA A 17 -1.71 -7.68 4.65
CA ALA A 17 -2.01 -9.11 4.74
C ALA A 17 -3.40 -9.50 4.18
N ARG A 18 -3.50 -10.74 3.67
CA ARG A 18 -4.60 -11.35 2.88
C ARG A 18 -5.78 -11.91 3.69
N SER A 19 -6.91 -12.13 3.01
CA SER A 19 -7.73 -13.33 3.19
C SER A 19 -8.12 -13.99 1.85
N ARG A 20 -8.21 -15.32 1.83
CA ARG A 20 -8.89 -16.09 0.77
C ARG A 20 -9.75 -17.13 1.47
N SER A 21 -11.07 -17.01 1.37
CA SER A 21 -11.95 -18.16 1.51
C SER A 21 -13.28 -17.89 0.81
N PHE A 22 -13.44 -18.49 -0.36
CA PHE A 22 -14.74 -18.77 -0.95
C PHE A 22 -15.38 -19.92 -0.16
N ARG A 23 -16.57 -19.73 0.38
CA ARG A 23 -17.39 -20.80 0.96
C ARG A 23 -18.87 -20.48 0.70
N ASP A 24 -19.51 -21.30 -0.11
CA ASP A 24 -20.97 -21.26 -0.30
C ASP A 24 -21.69 -21.86 0.91
N SER A 25 -22.81 -21.25 1.24
CA SER A 25 -23.73 -21.59 2.32
C SER A 25 -24.93 -22.34 1.76
N ASP A 26 -25.17 -23.57 2.20
CA ASP A 26 -26.49 -24.03 2.67
C ASP A 26 -26.58 -25.56 2.66
N GLY A 27 -26.60 -26.13 3.86
CA GLY A 27 -26.98 -27.51 4.07
C GLY A 27 -28.48 -27.70 3.85
N SER A 28 -28.86 -28.36 2.75
CA SER A 28 -30.16 -29.05 2.68
C SER A 28 -30.10 -30.29 1.79
N PHE A 29 -30.71 -31.38 2.26
CA PHE A 29 -30.89 -32.63 1.51
C PHE A 29 -32.28 -32.65 0.85
N ARG A 30 -32.34 -32.84 -0.47
CA ARG A 30 -33.54 -33.34 -1.18
C ARG A 30 -33.12 -34.42 -2.18
N HIS A 31 -33.69 -35.61 -2.02
CA HIS A 31 -33.53 -36.73 -2.94
C HIS A 31 -34.41 -36.49 -4.18
N GLY A 32 -33.79 -36.49 -5.37
CA GLY A 32 -34.47 -36.40 -6.65
C GLY A 32 -33.49 -36.64 -7.78
N ALA A 33 -33.42 -37.87 -8.27
CA ALA A 33 -32.57 -38.27 -9.38
C ALA A 33 -32.93 -37.46 -10.64
N ARG A 34 -31.95 -36.75 -11.21
CA ARG A 34 -31.96 -36.30 -12.61
C ARG A 34 -30.55 -35.95 -13.06
N GLU A 35 -30.09 -36.79 -13.98
CA GLU A 35 -28.98 -36.72 -14.92
C GLU A 35 -28.13 -35.43 -14.96
N THR A 36 -26.84 -35.64 -14.74
CA THR A 36 -25.81 -34.61 -14.64
C THR A 36 -25.42 -34.09 -16.02
N VAL A 37 -26.00 -32.99 -16.46
CA VAL A 37 -25.35 -32.12 -17.45
C VAL A 37 -24.53 -31.09 -16.69
N LYS A 38 -23.26 -31.41 -16.41
CA LYS A 38 -22.26 -30.41 -15.98
C LYS A 38 -22.08 -29.40 -17.12
N ARG A 39 -22.94 -28.39 -17.18
CA ARG A 39 -22.65 -27.17 -17.92
C ARG A 39 -21.41 -26.57 -17.26
N ARG A 40 -20.26 -26.77 -17.89
CA ARG A 40 -19.10 -25.91 -17.67
C ARG A 40 -19.52 -24.53 -18.15
N VAL A 41 -19.99 -23.70 -17.21
CA VAL A 41 -20.02 -22.26 -17.45
C VAL A 41 -18.56 -21.85 -17.47
N ALA A 42 -18.00 -21.69 -18.66
CA ALA A 42 -16.77 -20.94 -18.80
C ALA A 42 -17.10 -19.53 -18.31
N THR A 43 -16.59 -19.16 -17.14
CA THR A 43 -16.54 -17.75 -16.74
C THR A 43 -15.61 -17.07 -17.72
N VAL A 44 -16.18 -16.53 -18.79
CA VAL A 44 -15.45 -15.67 -19.70
C VAL A 44 -15.19 -14.37 -18.93
N SER A 45 -13.96 -14.18 -18.46
CA SER A 45 -13.56 -12.92 -17.84
C SER A 45 -13.42 -11.87 -18.95
N TYR A 46 -14.49 -11.12 -19.20
CA TYR A 46 -14.52 -9.99 -20.13
C TYR A 46 -13.76 -8.75 -19.60
N GLY A 47 -12.79 -8.93 -18.71
CA GLY A 47 -12.00 -7.85 -18.11
C GLY A 47 -10.59 -7.82 -18.68
N VAL A 48 -10.06 -6.60 -18.89
CA VAL A 48 -8.61 -6.41 -19.04
C VAL A 48 -7.94 -6.92 -17.76
N SER A 49 -6.86 -7.69 -17.89
CA SER A 49 -6.09 -8.15 -16.73
C SER A 49 -5.55 -6.95 -15.95
N ALA A 50 -5.52 -7.03 -14.62
CA ALA A 50 -4.85 -6.03 -13.80
C ALA A 50 -3.39 -5.85 -14.24
N HIS A 51 -2.84 -4.66 -13.99
CA HIS A 51 -1.44 -4.38 -14.29
C HIS A 51 -0.54 -5.33 -13.49
N GLY A 52 0.46 -5.92 -14.17
CA GLY A 52 1.25 -7.02 -13.61
C GLY A 52 0.58 -8.41 -13.64
N GLY A 53 -0.62 -8.52 -14.21
CA GLY A 53 -1.32 -9.79 -14.51
C GLY A 53 -2.29 -10.29 -13.45
N GLU A 54 -2.13 -9.88 -12.19
CA GLU A 54 -2.99 -10.27 -11.06
C GLU A 54 -3.41 -9.04 -10.26
N LEU A 55 -4.69 -8.96 -9.89
CA LEU A 55 -5.19 -7.94 -8.97
C LEU A 55 -4.71 -8.26 -7.55
N VAL A 56 -4.05 -7.30 -6.92
CA VAL A 56 -3.58 -7.40 -5.53
C VAL A 56 -4.61 -6.75 -4.61
N ASP A 57 -5.53 -7.54 -4.06
CA ASP A 57 -6.46 -7.11 -3.01
C ASP A 57 -5.80 -7.31 -1.63
N LEU A 58 -5.75 -6.24 -0.84
CA LEU A 58 -5.10 -6.20 0.47
C LEU A 58 -6.10 -6.12 1.62
N LEU A 59 -7.41 -6.21 1.34
CA LEU A 59 -8.42 -6.28 2.38
C LEU A 59 -8.37 -7.64 3.10
N VAL A 60 -8.48 -7.57 4.42
CA VAL A 60 -8.59 -8.75 5.30
C VAL A 60 -10.05 -9.12 5.51
N ASP A 61 -10.30 -10.39 5.84
CA ASP A 61 -11.62 -10.81 6.30
C ASP A 61 -11.99 -10.19 7.66
N SER A 62 -13.25 -10.34 8.06
CA SER A 62 -13.78 -9.77 9.30
C SER A 62 -13.09 -10.34 10.55
N GLU A 63 -12.77 -11.62 10.58
CA GLU A 63 -12.09 -12.27 11.72
C GLU A 63 -10.71 -11.66 11.92
N ARG A 64 -9.92 -11.56 10.85
CA ARG A 64 -8.59 -10.96 10.87
C ARG A 64 -8.64 -9.47 11.17
N SER A 65 -9.63 -8.75 10.64
CA SER A 65 -9.88 -7.35 10.96
C SER A 65 -10.06 -7.14 12.46
N GLU A 66 -10.90 -7.94 13.14
CA GLU A 66 -11.10 -7.81 14.59
C GLU A 66 -9.83 -8.09 15.39
N VAL A 67 -9.04 -9.10 14.98
CA VAL A 67 -7.74 -9.38 15.60
C VAL A 67 -6.81 -8.17 15.46
N LEU A 68 -6.69 -7.59 14.25
CA LEU A 68 -5.83 -6.44 14.00
C LEU A 68 -6.30 -5.19 14.77
N LYS A 69 -7.62 -4.96 14.87
CA LYS A 69 -8.18 -3.88 15.70
C LYS A 69 -7.85 -4.04 17.18
N GLY A 70 -7.84 -5.27 17.69
CA GLY A 70 -7.43 -5.56 19.07
C GLY A 70 -5.95 -5.27 19.31
N LEU A 71 -5.08 -5.78 18.43
CA LEU A 71 -3.63 -5.62 18.52
C LEU A 71 -3.16 -4.18 18.26
N SER A 72 -3.87 -3.42 17.41
CA SER A 72 -3.44 -2.09 17.02
C SER A 72 -3.38 -1.06 18.14
N ARG A 73 -4.01 -1.36 19.29
CA ARG A 73 -3.93 -0.53 20.49
C ARG A 73 -2.52 -0.51 21.10
N SER A 74 -1.72 -1.54 20.85
CA SER A 74 -0.34 -1.64 21.33
C SER A 74 0.69 -1.25 20.27
N PHE A 75 0.28 -0.97 19.04
CA PHE A 75 1.19 -0.57 17.99
C PHE A 75 1.47 0.94 18.08
N PRO A 76 2.68 1.40 17.71
CA PRO A 76 2.82 2.79 17.29
C PRO A 76 1.80 3.09 16.20
N SER A 77 1.43 4.36 16.08
CA SER A 77 0.44 4.78 15.08
C SER A 77 0.83 6.09 14.43
N VAL A 78 0.39 6.26 13.19
CA VAL A 78 0.47 7.52 12.45
C VAL A 78 -0.90 7.90 11.92
N SER A 79 -1.23 9.19 12.00
CA SER A 79 -2.40 9.76 11.32
C SER A 79 -2.00 10.18 9.93
N LEU A 80 -2.67 9.63 8.92
CA LEU A 80 -2.40 9.84 7.51
C LEU A 80 -2.94 11.19 7.04
N SER A 81 -2.20 11.82 6.13
CA SER A 81 -2.72 12.93 5.33
C SER A 81 -3.81 12.44 4.37
N GLY A 82 -4.62 13.36 3.83
CA GLY A 82 -5.65 13.00 2.85
C GLY A 82 -5.08 12.33 1.60
N ARG A 83 -3.88 12.71 1.16
CA ARG A 83 -3.21 12.08 0.01
C ARG A 83 -2.70 10.68 0.35
N GLN A 84 -2.08 10.50 1.52
CA GLN A 84 -1.63 9.18 1.97
C GLN A 84 -2.79 8.22 2.18
N LEU A 85 -3.94 8.71 2.66
CA LEU A 85 -5.15 7.92 2.78
C LEU A 85 -5.68 7.49 1.41
N ALA A 86 -5.68 8.39 0.43
CA ALA A 86 -6.05 8.04 -0.95
C ALA A 86 -5.11 6.98 -1.55
N ASP A 87 -3.79 7.12 -1.37
CA ASP A 87 -2.82 6.12 -1.81
C ASP A 87 -3.04 4.78 -1.09
N LEU A 88 -3.32 4.81 0.22
CA LEU A 88 -3.67 3.61 0.98
C LEU A 88 -4.93 2.94 0.42
N GLU A 89 -5.99 3.68 0.12
CA GLU A 89 -7.23 3.13 -0.45
C GLU A 89 -6.99 2.45 -1.81
N LEU A 90 -6.15 3.06 -2.67
CA LEU A 90 -5.77 2.50 -3.97
C LEU A 90 -4.87 1.26 -3.86
N LEU A 91 -4.04 1.18 -2.81
CA LEU A 91 -3.34 -0.06 -2.46
C LEU A 91 -4.34 -1.12 -1.97
N LEU A 92 -5.26 -0.74 -1.08
CA LEU A 92 -6.19 -1.67 -0.44
C LEU A 92 -7.10 -2.38 -1.43
N ASN A 93 -7.65 -1.64 -2.40
CA ASN A 93 -8.57 -2.18 -3.41
C ASN A 93 -7.87 -2.78 -4.65
N GLY A 94 -6.53 -2.72 -4.70
CA GLY A 94 -5.72 -3.25 -5.79
C GLY A 94 -5.65 -2.40 -7.06
N ALA A 95 -6.15 -1.17 -7.05
CA ALA A 95 -5.96 -0.22 -8.15
C ALA A 95 -4.46 0.03 -8.43
N PHE A 96 -3.61 -0.10 -7.41
CA PHE A 96 -2.16 -0.02 -7.53
C PHE A 96 -1.45 -1.36 -7.79
N SER A 97 -2.15 -2.39 -8.25
CA SER A 97 -1.50 -3.62 -8.71
C SER A 97 -0.40 -3.31 -9.73
N PRO A 98 0.81 -3.90 -9.60
CA PRO A 98 1.15 -5.07 -8.78
C PRO A 98 1.72 -4.76 -7.38
N LEU A 99 1.64 -3.52 -6.89
CA LEU A 99 2.12 -3.16 -5.56
C LEU A 99 1.36 -3.94 -4.48
N ARG A 100 2.08 -4.36 -3.43
CA ARG A 100 1.51 -5.13 -2.29
C ARG A 100 1.41 -4.31 -1.00
N GLY A 101 1.57 -3.00 -1.15
CA GLY A 101 1.60 -1.96 -0.15
C GLY A 101 2.59 -0.88 -0.61
N PHE A 102 3.02 0.00 0.31
CA PHE A 102 3.96 1.06 -0.03
C PHE A 102 5.31 0.49 -0.49
N MET A 103 5.96 1.16 -1.44
CA MET A 103 7.24 0.75 -2.01
C MET A 103 8.34 0.70 -0.96
N LYS A 104 9.27 -0.24 -1.12
CA LYS A 104 10.55 -0.26 -0.38
C LYS A 104 11.58 0.61 -1.09
N SER A 105 12.70 0.92 -0.41
CA SER A 105 13.79 1.73 -0.98
C SER A 105 14.24 1.21 -2.35
N ALA A 106 14.35 -0.12 -2.51
CA ALA A 106 14.78 -0.71 -3.77
C ALA A 106 13.81 -0.43 -4.94
N ASP A 107 12.49 -0.54 -4.73
CA ASP A 107 11.50 -0.22 -5.75
C ASP A 107 11.45 1.28 -6.02
N TYR A 108 11.50 2.10 -4.96
CA TYR A 108 11.58 3.55 -5.03
C TYR A 108 12.75 4.02 -5.91
N GLU A 109 13.97 3.56 -5.62
CA GLU A 109 15.18 3.91 -6.39
C GLU A 109 15.07 3.45 -7.85
N SER A 110 14.53 2.27 -8.11
CA SER A 110 14.33 1.78 -9.48
C SER A 110 13.31 2.61 -10.25
N VAL A 111 12.27 3.12 -9.58
CA VAL A 111 11.29 4.04 -10.18
C VAL A 111 11.93 5.37 -10.52
N LEU A 112 12.70 5.97 -9.60
CA LEU A 112 13.41 7.23 -9.87
C LEU A 112 14.39 7.12 -11.05
N ASP A 113 15.10 6.00 -11.14
CA ASP A 113 16.17 5.84 -12.13
C ASP A 113 15.67 5.36 -13.50
N ARG A 114 14.62 4.52 -13.52
CA ARG A 114 14.22 3.78 -14.74
C ARG A 114 12.71 3.72 -14.98
N MET A 115 11.89 4.40 -14.17
CA MET A 115 10.42 4.36 -14.24
C MET A 115 9.86 2.94 -14.20
N ARG A 116 10.52 2.04 -13.45
CA ARG A 116 10.16 0.63 -13.34
C ARG A 116 10.38 0.15 -11.92
N LEU A 117 9.52 -0.74 -11.44
CA LEU A 117 9.77 -1.52 -10.23
C LEU A 117 11.01 -2.40 -10.42
N GLN A 118 11.57 -2.93 -9.32
CA GLN A 118 12.74 -3.81 -9.36
C GLN A 118 12.55 -5.04 -10.25
N ASN A 119 11.31 -5.54 -10.35
CA ASN A 119 10.96 -6.66 -11.22
C ASN A 119 10.82 -6.28 -12.72
N GLY A 120 11.08 -5.02 -13.09
CA GLY A 120 11.01 -4.52 -14.46
C GLY A 120 9.62 -4.03 -14.90
N THR A 121 8.58 -4.16 -14.07
CA THR A 121 7.24 -3.66 -14.39
C THR A 121 7.25 -2.14 -14.50
N LEU A 122 6.63 -1.58 -15.55
CA LEU A 122 6.52 -0.13 -15.74
C LEU A 122 5.74 0.50 -14.57
N TRP A 123 6.34 1.50 -13.94
CA TRP A 123 5.73 2.25 -12.84
C TRP A 123 6.41 3.63 -12.71
N PRO A 124 5.73 4.73 -13.09
CA PRO A 124 6.41 6.02 -13.26
C PRO A 124 6.44 6.91 -12.02
N ILE A 125 5.64 6.63 -10.98
CA ILE A 125 5.49 7.53 -9.82
C ILE A 125 5.69 6.73 -8.52
N PRO A 126 6.58 7.16 -7.61
CA PRO A 126 6.74 6.52 -6.31
C PRO A 126 5.44 6.50 -5.49
N VAL A 127 5.19 5.38 -4.81
CA VAL A 127 4.08 5.25 -3.84
C VAL A 127 4.70 4.85 -2.51
N THR A 128 5.03 5.84 -1.69
CA THR A 128 5.72 5.71 -0.40
C THR A 128 4.89 6.31 0.71
N LEU A 129 5.07 5.83 1.94
CA LEU A 129 4.46 6.45 3.12
C LEU A 129 5.51 7.30 3.85
N ASP A 130 5.43 8.61 3.69
CA ASP A 130 6.21 9.57 4.47
C ASP A 130 5.75 9.62 5.93
N VAL A 131 6.70 9.58 6.86
CA VAL A 131 6.43 9.68 8.30
C VAL A 131 7.26 10.78 8.95
N PRO A 132 6.75 11.43 10.01
CA PRO A 132 7.52 12.41 10.76
C PRO A 132 8.81 11.79 11.31
N LYS A 133 9.92 12.55 11.25
CA LYS A 133 11.22 12.12 11.77
C LYS A 133 11.16 11.60 13.21
N THR A 134 10.37 12.25 14.06
CA THR A 134 10.17 11.85 15.47
C THR A 134 9.51 10.49 15.65
N LEU A 135 8.66 10.07 14.71
CA LEU A 135 8.08 8.74 14.68
C LEU A 135 9.09 7.74 14.11
N ALA A 136 9.72 8.08 13.00
CA ALA A 136 10.67 7.22 12.31
C ALA A 136 11.89 6.84 13.17
N GLU A 137 12.40 7.77 14.00
CA GLU A 137 13.47 7.51 14.98
C GLU A 137 13.10 6.45 16.04
N ARG A 138 11.81 6.16 16.21
CA ARG A 138 11.28 5.19 17.18
C ARG A 138 10.79 3.91 16.52
N LEU A 139 10.70 3.89 15.19
CA LEU A 139 10.28 2.72 14.43
C LEU A 139 11.48 1.84 14.12
N GLU A 140 11.24 0.53 14.13
CA GLU A 140 12.22 -0.46 13.72
C GLU A 140 11.63 -1.32 12.60
N VAL A 141 12.49 -1.78 11.69
CA VAL A 141 12.12 -2.78 10.69
C VAL A 141 11.64 -4.05 11.39
N GLY A 142 10.55 -4.63 10.90
CA GLY A 142 9.84 -5.76 11.49
C GLY A 142 8.71 -5.36 12.45
N GLN A 143 8.58 -4.09 12.83
CA GLN A 143 7.48 -3.64 13.67
C GLN A 143 6.18 -3.48 12.88
N SER A 144 5.05 -3.49 13.60
CA SER A 144 3.74 -3.15 13.05
C SER A 144 3.37 -1.71 13.42
N LEU A 145 2.88 -0.95 12.44
CA LEU A 145 2.44 0.44 12.58
C LEU A 145 0.94 0.52 12.23
N ALA A 146 0.14 1.08 13.12
CA ALA A 146 -1.27 1.33 12.85
C ALA A 146 -1.45 2.61 12.02
N LEU A 147 -2.13 2.51 10.89
CA LEU A 147 -2.45 3.64 10.03
C LEU A 147 -3.86 4.15 10.35
N ARG A 148 -3.94 5.40 10.75
CA ARG A 148 -5.18 6.05 11.20
C ARG A 148 -5.48 7.30 10.39
N ASP A 149 -6.69 7.82 10.47
CA ASP A 149 -6.98 9.19 10.03
C ASP A 149 -6.78 10.20 11.18
N ALA A 150 -7.19 11.45 10.93
CA ALA A 150 -7.19 12.52 11.92
C ALA A 150 -8.23 12.33 13.05
N GLU A 151 -9.26 11.51 12.84
CA GLU A 151 -10.30 11.19 13.83
C GLU A 151 -9.90 9.99 14.71
N GLY A 152 -8.80 9.31 14.37
CA GLY A 152 -8.26 8.15 15.07
C GLY A 152 -8.79 6.81 14.59
N PHE A 153 -9.65 6.80 13.55
CA PHE A 153 -10.15 5.58 12.93
C PHE A 153 -8.99 4.84 12.27
N MET A 154 -8.90 3.52 12.49
CA MET A 154 -7.82 2.70 11.94
C MET A 154 -8.25 2.08 10.61
N PHE A 155 -7.50 2.38 9.55
CA PHE A 155 -7.73 1.83 8.22
C PHE A 155 -6.93 0.55 7.97
N ALA A 156 -5.67 0.52 8.42
CA ALA A 156 -4.77 -0.59 8.11
C ALA A 156 -3.70 -0.78 9.19
N VAL A 157 -3.05 -1.94 9.15
CA VAL A 157 -1.81 -2.22 9.86
C VAL A 157 -0.72 -2.42 8.82
N LEU A 158 0.34 -1.62 8.94
CA LEU A 158 1.51 -1.64 8.11
C LEU A 158 2.62 -2.45 8.79
N HIS A 159 3.20 -3.43 8.11
CA HIS A 159 4.41 -4.09 8.59
C HIS A 159 5.64 -3.42 8.01
N VAL A 160 6.46 -2.77 8.84
CA VAL A 160 7.61 -1.99 8.41
C VAL A 160 8.67 -2.94 7.85
N GLU A 161 8.85 -2.99 6.54
CA GLU A 161 9.90 -3.81 5.92
C GLU A 161 11.18 -3.01 5.66
N ASP A 162 11.05 -1.71 5.50
CA ASP A 162 12.14 -0.82 5.13
C ASP A 162 11.88 0.60 5.64
N LEU A 163 12.95 1.32 6.00
CA LEU A 163 12.91 2.69 6.50
C LEU A 163 14.17 3.42 6.02
N TRP A 164 14.01 4.44 5.16
CA TRP A 164 15.14 5.14 4.55
C TRP A 164 14.86 6.63 4.35
N PRO A 165 15.91 7.48 4.39
CA PRO A 165 15.75 8.92 4.17
C PRO A 165 15.51 9.20 2.69
N ILE A 166 14.64 10.16 2.41
CA ILE A 166 14.36 10.61 1.04
C ILE A 166 15.12 11.90 0.72
N ASP A 167 15.76 11.90 -0.45
CA ASP A 167 16.21 13.13 -1.12
C ASP A 167 15.08 13.69 -1.98
N LYS A 168 14.32 14.62 -1.39
CA LYS A 168 13.14 15.26 -2.01
C LYS A 168 13.49 16.06 -3.27
N GLU A 169 14.67 16.67 -3.30
CA GLU A 169 15.12 17.43 -4.49
C GLU A 169 15.43 16.48 -5.65
N ARG A 170 16.10 15.35 -5.38
CA ARG A 170 16.32 14.31 -6.38
C ARG A 170 15.01 13.72 -6.89
N GLU A 171 14.05 13.44 -6.02
CA GLU A 171 12.73 12.94 -6.44
C GLU A 171 12.02 13.97 -7.32
N ALA A 172 11.99 15.23 -6.90
CA ALA A 172 11.36 16.32 -7.66
C ALA A 172 11.90 16.43 -9.08
N GLU A 173 13.23 16.45 -9.22
CA GLU A 173 13.88 16.52 -10.53
C GLU A 173 13.61 15.27 -11.38
N ARG A 174 13.66 14.07 -10.79
CA ARG A 174 13.49 12.81 -11.53
C ARG A 174 12.05 12.54 -11.96
N ILE A 175 11.09 12.94 -11.14
CA ILE A 175 9.67 12.62 -11.34
C ILE A 175 8.93 13.75 -12.05
N TYR A 176 9.17 15.00 -11.64
CA TYR A 176 8.46 16.16 -12.17
C TYR A 176 9.28 16.95 -13.19
N GLY A 177 10.57 16.66 -13.35
CA GLY A 177 11.46 17.37 -14.28
C GLY A 177 11.75 18.82 -13.87
N THR A 178 11.50 19.14 -12.60
CA THR A 178 11.71 20.48 -12.03
C THR A 178 11.77 20.39 -10.50
N THR A 179 12.51 21.30 -9.88
CA THR A 179 12.54 21.51 -8.43
C THR A 179 11.74 22.74 -7.99
N SER A 180 11.01 23.39 -8.91
CA SER A 180 10.20 24.57 -8.58
C SER A 180 9.00 24.20 -7.70
N ARG A 181 8.90 24.82 -6.53
CA ARG A 181 7.74 24.69 -5.63
C ARG A 181 6.44 25.31 -6.18
N GLU A 182 6.47 25.96 -7.35
CA GLU A 182 5.24 26.34 -8.05
C GLU A 182 4.55 25.12 -8.70
N HIS A 183 5.29 24.03 -8.95
CA HIS A 183 4.70 22.79 -9.46
C HIS A 183 3.99 22.04 -8.31
N PRO A 184 2.68 21.74 -8.40
CA PRO A 184 1.94 21.15 -7.28
C PRO A 184 2.51 19.83 -6.75
N GLY A 185 3.06 19.01 -7.64
CA GLY A 185 3.71 17.75 -7.25
C GLY A 185 5.02 17.97 -6.49
N VAL A 186 5.77 19.03 -6.82
CA VAL A 186 7.01 19.37 -6.11
C VAL A 186 6.66 20.00 -4.77
N ASP A 187 5.69 20.90 -4.74
CA ASP A 187 5.27 21.55 -3.49
C ASP A 187 4.84 20.53 -2.44
N TYR A 188 4.12 19.48 -2.85
CA TYR A 188 3.72 18.40 -1.95
C TYR A 188 4.91 17.68 -1.31
N LEU A 189 6.05 17.56 -2.00
CA LEU A 189 7.22 16.88 -1.44
C LEU A 189 7.84 17.64 -0.27
N PHE A 190 7.53 18.93 -0.02
CA PHE A 190 8.27 19.78 0.92
C PHE A 190 7.41 20.44 1.99
#